data_AF-H6PWI3-F1
#
_entry.id   AF-H6PWI3-F1
#
_cell.length_a   1.000
_cell.length_b   1.000
_cell.length_c   1.000
_cell.angle_alpha   90.00
_cell.angle_beta   90.00
_cell.angle_gamma   90.00
#
_symmetry.space_group_name_H-M   'P 1'
#
loop_
_entity.id
_entity.type
_entity.pdbx_description
1 polymer ?
#
loop_
_entity_poly.entity_id
_entity_poly.type
_entity_poly.pdbx_seq_one_letter_code
_entity_poly.pdbx_strand_id
1 'polypeptide(L)'
;MQNAVKQDEEMIGAIYNLIHDITQMSCNIISHRMFSSAVVAAGDEDEKVLDKSLWIAGTYGTNTQKGFAGYKGHAAGGTIGFDIGSDNYKDLVGIAYTKLDSKFKSNGSRANTNIDSHIVTLYGQKELPKNFMIQAMFAYNHNIVKSKSTV
;
A
#
# COMPACT_ATOMS: atom_id res chain seq x y z
N MET A 1 38.10 0.18 -2.77
CA MET A 1 37.13 1.02 -2.03
C MET A 1 35.94 1.48 -2.87
N GLN A 2 36.10 1.86 -4.15
CA GLN A 2 34.97 2.33 -4.98
C GLN A 2 33.87 1.28 -5.28
N ASN A 3 34.21 -0.01 -5.37
CA ASN A 3 33.22 -1.05 -5.69
C ASN A 3 32.20 -1.36 -4.57
N ALA A 4 32.59 -1.19 -3.30
CA ALA A 4 31.67 -1.41 -2.17
C ALA A 4 30.63 -0.29 -2.06
N VAL A 5 31.07 0.96 -2.23
CA VAL A 5 30.17 2.14 -2.23
C VAL A 5 29.13 2.04 -3.36
N LYS A 6 29.54 1.56 -4.54
CA LYS A 6 28.64 1.39 -5.68
C LYS A 6 27.58 0.29 -5.46
N GLN A 7 27.95 -0.80 -4.77
CA GLN A 7 27.00 -1.84 -4.37
C GLN A 7 26.00 -1.37 -3.30
N ASP A 8 26.45 -0.55 -2.36
CA ASP A 8 25.59 0.00 -1.31
C ASP A 8 24.59 1.03 -1.87
N GLU A 9 25.02 1.90 -2.80
CA GLU A 9 24.12 2.84 -3.50
C GLU A 9 23.05 2.11 -4.33
N GLU A 10 23.43 1.05 -5.04
CA GLU A 10 22.50 0.22 -5.82
C GLU A 10 21.50 -0.53 -4.92
N MET A 11 21.94 -0.99 -3.75
CA MET A 11 21.08 -1.63 -2.76
C MET A 11 20.05 -0.65 -2.17
N ILE A 12 20.49 0.58 -1.84
CA ILE A 12 19.61 1.65 -1.35
C ILE A 12 18.58 2.04 -2.42
N GLY A 13 18.99 2.16 -3.68
CA GLY A 13 18.09 2.44 -4.80
C GLY A 13 17.05 1.35 -5.02
N ALA A 14 17.45 0.08 -4.93
CA ALA A 14 16.53 -1.05 -5.03
C ALA A 14 15.51 -1.10 -3.88
N ILE A 15 15.93 -0.79 -2.65
CA ILE A 15 15.04 -0.69 -1.49
C ILE A 15 14.05 0.47 -1.68
N TYR A 16 14.49 1.63 -2.16
CA TYR A 16 13.61 2.77 -2.38
C TYR A 16 12.52 2.47 -3.43
N ASN A 17 12.90 1.91 -4.58
CA ASN A 17 11.94 1.54 -5.63
C ASN A 17 10.93 0.52 -5.12
N LEU A 18 11.37 -0.46 -4.34
CA LEU A 18 10.46 -1.43 -3.74
C LEU A 18 9.47 -0.79 -2.75
N ILE A 19 9.94 0.11 -1.87
CA ILE A 19 9.05 0.83 -0.94
C ILE A 19 8.04 1.68 -1.72
N HIS A 20 8.47 2.30 -2.81
CA HIS A 20 7.58 3.05 -3.70
C HIS A 20 6.49 2.15 -4.29
N ASP A 21 6.87 1.01 -4.87
CA ASP A 21 5.93 0.05 -5.45
C ASP A 21 4.94 -0.51 -4.43
N ILE A 22 5.42 -0.82 -3.22
CA ILE A 22 4.61 -1.29 -2.09
C ILE A 22 3.59 -0.22 -1.67
N THR A 23 4.01 1.04 -1.61
CA THR A 23 3.12 2.16 -1.29
C THR A 23 2.06 2.34 -2.37
N GLN A 24 2.45 2.31 -3.65
CA GLN A 24 1.54 2.41 -4.79
C GLN A 24 0.50 1.28 -4.78
N MET A 25 0.91 0.05 -4.46
CA MET A 25 0.01 -1.08 -4.36
C MET A 25 -1.04 -0.88 -3.26
N SER A 26 -0.63 -0.39 -2.09
CA SER A 26 -1.56 -0.03 -1.00
C SER A 26 -2.52 1.08 -1.42
N CYS A 27 -2.02 2.14 -2.05
CA CYS A 27 -2.86 3.23 -2.55
C CYS A 27 -3.87 2.75 -3.60
N ASN A 28 -3.48 1.86 -4.51
CA ASN A 28 -4.37 1.32 -5.55
C ASN A 28 -5.54 0.54 -4.95
N ILE A 29 -5.31 -0.26 -3.90
CA ILE A 29 -6.37 -0.99 -3.20
C ILE A 29 -7.38 -0.02 -2.60
N ILE A 30 -6.88 1.03 -1.93
CA ILE A 30 -7.75 2.02 -1.28
C ILE A 30 -8.49 2.85 -2.34
N SER A 31 -7.85 3.23 -3.43
CA SER A 31 -8.52 3.90 -4.55
C SER A 31 -9.62 3.03 -5.11
N HIS A 32 -9.37 1.73 -5.31
CA HIS A 32 -10.39 0.80 -5.77
C HIS A 32 -11.56 0.70 -4.78
N ARG A 33 -11.30 0.69 -3.46
CA ARG A 33 -12.35 0.77 -2.44
C ARG A 33 -13.19 2.04 -2.58
N MET A 34 -12.55 3.20 -2.74
CA MET A 34 -13.23 4.49 -2.86
C MET A 34 -14.14 4.55 -4.10
N PHE A 35 -13.69 3.96 -5.23
CA PHE A 35 -14.49 3.85 -6.46
C PHE A 35 -15.56 2.75 -6.42
N SER A 36 -15.29 1.62 -5.75
CA SER A 36 -16.14 0.43 -5.74
C SER A 36 -17.07 0.38 -4.51
N SER A 37 -17.48 1.55 -4.01
CA SER A 37 -18.31 1.69 -2.81
C SER A 37 -19.74 1.14 -3.02
N ALA A 38 -19.87 -0.18 -3.09
CA ALA A 38 -21.12 -0.91 -2.96
C ALA A 38 -21.27 -1.36 -1.51
N VAL A 39 -22.38 -0.99 -0.90
CA VAL A 39 -22.64 -1.09 0.54
C VAL A 39 -23.37 -2.38 0.83
N VAL A 40 -22.91 -3.10 1.86
CA VAL A 40 -23.74 -4.10 2.54
C VAL A 40 -24.17 -3.44 3.85
N ALA A 41 -25.27 -2.67 3.81
CA ALA A 41 -25.83 -2.03 4.98
C ALA A 41 -26.69 -3.07 5.72
N ALA A 42 -26.23 -3.51 6.89
CA ALA A 42 -27.03 -4.30 7.82
C ALA A 42 -27.51 -3.36 8.93
N GLY A 43 -28.69 -2.78 8.78
CA GLY A 43 -29.30 -1.93 9.81
C GLY A 43 -30.42 -1.07 9.25
N ASP A 44 -31.65 -1.54 9.43
CA ASP A 44 -32.89 -0.85 9.10
C ASP A 44 -33.28 0.03 10.28
N GLU A 45 -32.90 1.32 10.29
CA GLU A 45 -33.63 2.35 11.04
C GLU A 45 -33.28 3.79 10.60
N ASP A 46 -34.35 4.54 10.33
CA ASP A 46 -34.43 5.93 9.90
C ASP A 46 -33.71 6.91 10.85
N GLU A 47 -32.46 7.30 10.56
CA GLU A 47 -31.84 8.48 11.18
C GLU A 47 -30.58 8.92 10.41
N LYS A 48 -30.70 9.83 9.42
CA LYS A 48 -29.58 10.44 8.63
C LYS A 48 -28.25 9.66 8.73
N VAL A 49 -28.27 8.42 8.23
CA VAL A 49 -27.32 7.40 8.68
C VAL A 49 -25.98 7.66 8.01
N LEU A 50 -24.96 7.97 8.82
CA LEU A 50 -23.58 7.94 8.35
C LEU A 50 -23.27 6.48 7.98
N ASP A 51 -22.96 6.24 6.71
CA ASP A 51 -22.62 4.92 6.20
C ASP A 51 -21.25 4.52 6.73
N LYS A 52 -21.21 3.70 7.77
CA LYS A 52 -19.98 3.14 8.33
C LYS A 52 -19.66 1.84 7.61
N SER A 53 -18.41 1.62 7.26
CA SER A 53 -17.99 0.41 6.56
C SER A 53 -16.62 -0.06 7.00
N LEU A 54 -16.52 -1.36 7.24
CA LEU A 54 -15.27 -2.07 7.52
C LEU A 54 -14.98 -3.00 6.34
N TRP A 55 -13.76 -3.00 5.85
CA TRP A 55 -13.34 -3.83 4.73
C TRP A 55 -11.94 -4.40 4.96
N ILE A 56 -11.68 -5.51 4.27
CA ILE A 56 -10.39 -6.17 4.25
C ILE A 56 -10.05 -6.56 2.82
N ALA A 57 -8.79 -6.38 2.43
CA ALA A 57 -8.27 -6.75 1.13
C ALA A 57 -6.97 -7.54 1.29
N GLY A 58 -6.86 -8.66 0.57
CA GLY A 58 -5.61 -9.41 0.46
C GLY A 58 -4.76 -8.86 -0.68
N THR A 59 -3.44 -8.85 -0.48
CA THR A 59 -2.49 -8.24 -1.41
C THR A 59 -1.43 -9.28 -1.77
N TYR A 60 -1.28 -9.59 -3.05
CA TYR A 60 -0.22 -10.44 -3.56
C TYR A 60 0.35 -9.83 -4.84
N GLY A 61 1.66 -9.55 -4.83
CA GLY A 61 2.35 -8.88 -5.92
C GLY A 61 3.70 -9.51 -6.19
N THR A 62 4.03 -9.68 -7.47
CA THR A 62 5.36 -10.10 -7.91
C THR A 62 6.01 -8.96 -8.67
N ASN A 63 7.10 -8.42 -8.14
CA ASN A 63 7.90 -7.41 -8.83
C ASN A 63 9.13 -8.07 -9.45
N THR A 64 9.28 -7.92 -10.76
CA THR A 64 10.45 -8.39 -11.51
C THR A 64 11.01 -7.22 -12.29
N GLN A 65 12.11 -6.63 -11.82
CA GLN A 65 12.84 -5.61 -12.57
C GLN A 65 14.00 -6.27 -13.32
N LYS A 66 13.99 -6.18 -14.65
CA LYS A 66 15.08 -6.66 -15.50
C LYS A 66 16.07 -5.52 -15.74
N GLY A 67 17.35 -5.73 -15.40
CA GLY A 67 18.44 -4.74 -15.56
C GLY A 67 19.72 -5.16 -14.85
N PHE A 68 20.78 -4.35 -14.94
CA PHE A 68 22.10 -4.62 -14.32
C PHE A 68 22.03 -4.66 -12.78
N ALA A 69 21.08 -3.93 -12.19
CA ALA A 69 20.67 -4.00 -10.78
C ALA A 69 19.29 -4.69 -10.61
N GLY A 70 18.98 -5.66 -11.46
CA GLY A 70 17.68 -6.32 -11.51
C GLY A 70 17.38 -7.12 -10.25
N TYR A 71 16.12 -7.06 -9.83
CA TYR A 71 15.64 -7.76 -8.64
C TYR A 71 14.34 -8.51 -8.89
N LYS A 72 14.15 -9.60 -8.14
CA LYS A 72 12.88 -10.32 -8.07
C LYS A 72 12.38 -10.30 -6.64
N GLY A 73 11.29 -9.56 -6.42
CA GLY A 73 10.62 -9.42 -5.13
C GLY A 73 9.23 -10.05 -5.18
N HIS A 74 8.85 -10.76 -4.11
CA HIS A 74 7.46 -11.16 -3.88
C HIS A 74 6.98 -10.40 -2.65
N ALA A 75 5.86 -9.71 -2.77
CA ALA A 75 5.19 -9.03 -1.67
C ALA A 75 3.84 -9.69 -1.45
N ALA A 76 3.60 -10.14 -0.22
CA ALA A 76 2.31 -10.70 0.19
C ALA A 76 1.88 -10.05 1.49
N GLY A 77 0.58 -9.81 1.65
CA GLY A 77 0.05 -9.24 2.87
C GLY A 77 -1.42 -8.88 2.75
N GLY A 78 -1.85 -7.92 3.54
CA GLY A 78 -3.24 -7.52 3.57
C GLY A 78 -3.42 -6.11 4.11
N THR A 79 -4.56 -5.54 3.73
CA THR A 79 -5.03 -4.23 4.14
C THR A 79 -6.35 -4.38 4.86
N ILE A 80 -6.46 -3.79 6.03
CA ILE A 80 -7.74 -3.59 6.71
C ILE A 80 -8.05 -2.11 6.70
N GLY A 81 -9.27 -1.76 6.36
CA GLY A 81 -9.70 -0.37 6.30
C GLY A 81 -11.06 -0.18 6.91
N PHE A 82 -11.23 1.01 7.48
CA PHE A 82 -12.50 1.49 7.99
C PHE A 82 -12.78 2.84 7.34
N ASP A 83 -13.98 3.00 6.84
CA ASP A 83 -14.46 4.24 6.27
C ASP A 83 -15.83 4.64 6.80
N ILE A 84 -16.05 5.95 6.84
CA ILE A 84 -17.35 6.57 7.06
C ILE A 84 -17.68 7.44 5.87
N GLY A 85 -18.89 7.30 5.35
CA GLY A 85 -19.40 8.03 4.22
C GLY A 85 -20.75 8.68 4.49
N SER A 86 -21.13 9.60 3.61
CA SER A 86 -22.46 10.19 3.52
C SER A 86 -22.86 10.27 2.06
N ASP A 87 -24.17 10.33 1.82
CA ASP A 87 -24.76 10.44 0.48
C ASP A 87 -24.23 9.39 -0.50
N ASN A 88 -24.45 8.10 -0.21
CA ASN A 88 -24.00 7.00 -1.07
C ASN A 88 -22.48 7.06 -1.40
N TYR A 89 -21.65 7.33 -0.39
CA TYR A 89 -20.19 7.32 -0.48
C TYR A 89 -19.58 8.42 -1.36
N LYS A 90 -20.37 9.42 -1.77
CA LYS A 90 -19.88 10.59 -2.52
C LYS A 90 -18.90 11.41 -1.68
N ASP A 91 -19.23 11.56 -0.40
CA ASP A 91 -18.35 12.13 0.61
C ASP A 91 -17.93 11.01 1.56
N LEU A 92 -16.63 10.73 1.59
CA LEU A 92 -16.06 9.58 2.30
C LEU A 92 -14.75 10.00 2.96
N VAL A 93 -14.54 9.54 4.18
CA VAL A 93 -13.24 9.60 4.86
C VAL A 93 -12.96 8.28 5.54
N GLY A 94 -11.73 7.80 5.43
CA GLY A 94 -11.33 6.52 5.98
C GLY A 94 -9.87 6.45 6.35
N ILE A 95 -9.57 5.41 7.11
CA ILE A 95 -8.22 5.01 7.47
C ILE A 95 -8.02 3.55 7.10
N ALA A 96 -6.85 3.23 6.57
CA ALA A 96 -6.44 1.89 6.25
C ALA A 96 -5.07 1.59 6.86
N TYR A 97 -4.90 0.36 7.29
CA TYR A 97 -3.63 -0.20 7.71
C TYR A 97 -3.28 -1.36 6.80
N THR A 98 -2.11 -1.29 6.18
CA THR A 98 -1.57 -2.34 5.33
C THR A 98 -0.33 -2.91 5.98
N LYS A 99 -0.29 -4.24 6.11
CA LYS A 99 0.92 -4.98 6.47
C LYS A 99 1.35 -5.82 5.27
N LEU A 100 2.62 -5.71 4.89
CA LEU A 100 3.20 -6.45 3.77
C LEU A 100 4.51 -7.12 4.19
N ASP A 101 4.56 -8.43 3.99
CA ASP A 101 5.76 -9.24 4.12
C ASP A 101 6.37 -9.42 2.72
N SER A 102 7.53 -8.82 2.50
CA SER A 102 8.23 -8.86 1.21
C SER A 102 9.53 -9.65 1.31
N LYS A 103 9.70 -10.64 0.42
CA LYS A 103 10.93 -11.42 0.27
C LYS A 103 11.65 -10.98 -0.99
N PHE A 104 12.91 -10.57 -0.84
CA PHE A 104 13.71 -10.03 -1.92
C PHE A 104 14.95 -10.87 -2.21
N LYS A 105 15.21 -11.10 -3.50
CA LYS A 105 16.45 -11.72 -4.00
C LYS A 105 17.05 -10.84 -5.09
N SER A 106 18.21 -10.24 -4.81
CA SER A 106 19.00 -9.49 -5.81
C SER A 106 19.84 -10.46 -6.65
N ASN A 107 20.03 -10.16 -7.94
CA ASN A 107 20.92 -10.92 -8.81
C ASN A 107 22.42 -10.74 -8.48
N GLY A 108 22.80 -9.76 -7.65
CA GLY A 108 24.20 -9.46 -7.30
C GLY A 108 24.59 -9.76 -5.85
N SER A 109 23.62 -10.05 -4.97
CA SER A 109 23.87 -10.32 -3.55
C SER A 109 23.23 -11.63 -3.12
N ARG A 110 24.00 -12.48 -2.44
CA ARG A 110 23.56 -13.77 -1.87
C ARG A 110 22.62 -13.61 -0.67
N ALA A 111 22.27 -12.38 -0.30
CA ALA A 111 21.42 -12.07 0.84
C ALA A 111 19.93 -12.09 0.45
N ASN A 112 19.17 -12.97 1.10
CA ASN A 112 17.72 -12.87 1.14
C ASN A 112 17.37 -11.73 2.10
N THR A 113 16.93 -10.60 1.58
CA THR A 113 16.47 -9.47 2.39
C THR A 113 14.97 -9.62 2.60
N ASN A 114 14.53 -9.70 3.86
CA ASN A 114 13.11 -9.67 4.21
C ASN A 114 12.78 -8.24 4.65
N ILE A 115 11.71 -7.67 4.08
CA ILE A 115 11.24 -6.34 4.40
C ILE A 115 9.82 -6.50 4.95
N ASP A 116 9.65 -6.09 6.21
CA ASP A 116 8.34 -6.00 6.86
C ASP A 116 7.89 -4.53 6.74
N SER A 117 6.82 -4.32 5.99
CA SER A 117 6.30 -3.00 5.65
C SER A 117 4.98 -2.76 6.37
N HIS A 118 4.92 -1.68 7.13
CA HIS A 118 3.73 -1.21 7.81
C HIS A 118 3.33 0.14 7.24
N ILE A 119 2.14 0.20 6.65
CA ILE A 119 1.64 1.39 5.98
C ILE A 119 0.34 1.80 6.64
N VAL A 120 0.25 3.05 7.03
CA VAL A 120 -0.99 3.68 7.49
C VAL A 120 -1.40 4.69 6.45
N THR A 121 -2.62 4.60 5.94
CA THR A 121 -3.14 5.50 4.92
C THR A 121 -4.43 6.14 5.40
N LEU A 122 -4.46 7.47 5.43
CA LEU A 122 -5.68 8.26 5.53
C LEU A 122 -6.15 8.59 4.12
N TYR A 123 -7.42 8.42 3.84
CA TYR A 123 -7.99 8.68 2.53
C TYR A 123 -9.35 9.34 2.66
N GLY A 124 -9.73 10.09 1.64
CA GLY A 124 -11.08 10.64 1.58
C GLY A 124 -11.41 11.19 0.21
N GLN A 125 -12.70 11.22 -0.10
CA GLN A 125 -13.24 11.83 -1.29
C GLN A 125 -14.39 12.75 -0.96
N LYS A 126 -14.60 13.71 -1.85
CA LYS A 126 -15.69 14.65 -1.79
C LYS A 126 -16.21 14.95 -3.18
N GLU A 127 -17.52 14.86 -3.36
CA GLU A 127 -18.17 15.33 -4.57
C GLU A 127 -18.39 16.84 -4.49
N LEU A 128 -17.97 17.54 -5.54
CA LEU A 128 -18.21 18.95 -5.77
C LEU A 128 -19.33 19.15 -6.80
N PRO A 129 -19.99 20.32 -6.79
CA PRO A 129 -20.99 20.66 -7.80
C PRO A 129 -20.43 20.51 -9.23
N LYS A 130 -21.29 20.08 -10.17
CA LYS A 130 -20.97 19.77 -11.59
C LYS A 130 -20.28 18.41 -11.82
N ASN A 131 -20.60 17.39 -11.03
CA ASN A 131 -20.08 16.02 -11.17
C ASN A 131 -18.55 15.93 -11.07
N PHE A 132 -17.94 16.81 -10.28
CA PHE A 132 -16.51 16.80 -10.07
C PHE A 132 -16.20 16.09 -8.75
N MET A 133 -15.26 15.15 -8.73
CA MET A 133 -14.90 14.42 -7.51
C MET A 133 -13.45 14.69 -7.14
N ILE A 134 -13.22 15.15 -5.92
CA ILE A 134 -11.88 15.30 -5.34
C ILE A 134 -11.58 14.06 -4.50
N GLN A 135 -10.42 13.47 -4.70
CA GLN A 135 -9.90 12.40 -3.86
C GLN A 135 -8.53 12.81 -3.31
N ALA A 136 -8.30 12.52 -2.04
CA ALA A 136 -7.04 12.80 -1.36
C ALA A 136 -6.62 11.60 -0.52
N MET A 137 -5.31 11.34 -0.50
CA MET A 137 -4.72 10.25 0.26
C MET A 137 -3.38 10.68 0.87
N PHE A 138 -3.14 10.27 2.11
CA PHE A 138 -1.89 10.46 2.83
C PHE A 138 -1.44 9.12 3.38
N ALA A 139 -0.30 8.63 2.90
CA ALA A 139 0.28 7.36 3.34
C ALA A 139 1.56 7.61 4.13
N TYR A 140 1.64 7.03 5.32
CA TYR A 140 2.86 6.94 6.11
C TYR A 140 3.38 5.51 6.09
N ASN A 141 4.63 5.33 5.66
CA ASN A 141 5.27 4.03 5.51
C ASN A 141 6.41 3.88 6.51
N HIS A 142 6.33 2.84 7.33
CA HIS A 142 7.42 2.39 8.19
C HIS A 142 7.91 1.02 7.70
N ASN A 143 9.17 0.92 7.32
CA ASN A 143 9.75 -0.29 6.74
C ASN A 143 10.89 -0.80 7.62
N ILE A 144 10.82 -2.07 8.02
CA ILE A 144 11.87 -2.74 8.78
C ILE A 144 12.64 -3.65 7.82
N VAL A 145 13.85 -3.23 7.46
CA VAL A 145 14.73 -4.02 6.58
C VAL A 145 15.54 -4.99 7.42
N LYS A 146 15.22 -6.29 7.34
CA LYS A 146 16.02 -7.36 7.96
C LYS A 146 16.93 -7.98 6.89
N SER A 147 18.18 -7.55 6.88
CA SER A 147 19.23 -8.19 6.07
C SER A 147 19.83 -9.35 6.85
N LYS A 148 19.75 -10.57 6.31
CA LYS A 148 20.60 -11.68 6.78
C LYS A 148 21.90 -11.62 6.00
N SER A 149 22.94 -11.04 6.60
CA SER A 149 24.31 -11.23 6.13
C SER A 149 24.74 -12.65 6.50
N THR A 150 25.01 -13.48 5.49
CA THR A 150 25.60 -14.81 5.73
C THR A 150 27.10 -14.58 5.77
N VAL A 151 27.67 -14.56 6.98
CA VAL A 151 29.12 -14.61 7.21
C VAL A 151 29.60 -16.02 6.93
#